data_AF-A0A3M7HVT1-F1
#
_entry.id   AF-A0A3M7HVT1-F1
#
_cell.length_a   1.000
_cell.length_b   1.000
_cell.length_c   1.000
_cell.angle_alpha   90.00
_cell.angle_beta   90.00
_cell.angle_gamma   90.00
#
_symmetry.space_group_name_H-M   'P 1'
#
loop_
_entity.id
_entity.type
_entity.pdbx_description
1 polymer ?
#
loop_
_entity_poly.entity_id
_entity_poly.type
_entity_poly.pdbx_seq_one_letter_code
_entity_poly.pdbx_strand_id
1 'polypeptide(L)'
;MASWLFGWGKGKQKQKAYLGDGDSGFHHVSEPSQDHGSFAVNEARKRPEEADRGASRIVKIPSGQYQSLPQFARGLKSFELSPDSKDCQGRKCIDIETAISTDENDVKTFRPVIQAGRSSETTHLIYEAEMVWMEAKQGAQDCMIFTTTFDLTQGEKQTKVYFPHEVTTEVEVEHWISGFRFSTEDEGEEPYECDCWETHLNPKGFMAHASGSKTLERLDVTWIVYKKGKKKVASGTFGTQDIEDREEGEAENTGRIEFPQGQFCSTPTVLVGISQFEIAGGRDLRLNVHAGGVSSTGFTWRLDTWGEDAQGTLQSAEGTWIALGFG
;
A
#
# COMPACT_ATOMS: atom_id res chain seq x y z
N MET A 1 18.94 -10.95 -0.26
CA MET A 1 19.55 -10.59 1.05
C MET A 1 18.60 -9.66 1.77
N ALA A 2 18.08 -10.05 2.94
CA ALA A 2 17.23 -9.17 3.74
C ALA A 2 18.03 -7.95 4.21
N SER A 3 17.61 -6.76 3.80
CA SER A 3 18.16 -5.50 4.33
C SER A 3 17.56 -5.27 5.72
N TRP A 4 18.31 -5.66 6.75
CA TRP A 4 17.97 -5.39 8.14
C TRP A 4 18.04 -3.90 8.43
N LEU A 5 16.94 -3.35 8.93
CA LEU A 5 16.88 -1.99 9.45
C LEU A 5 16.52 -2.04 10.95
N PHE A 6 17.37 -1.36 11.73
CA PHE A 6 17.45 -1.22 13.20
C PHE A 6 18.25 -2.32 13.93
N GLY A 7 19.38 -2.07 14.60
CA GLY A 7 20.24 -0.90 14.85
C GLY A 7 21.29 -1.35 15.90
N TRP A 8 22.58 -1.05 15.78
CA TRP A 8 23.25 0.05 16.48
C TRP A 8 24.62 0.28 15.83
N GLY A 9 24.76 1.38 15.11
CA GLY A 9 26.02 1.88 14.57
C GLY A 9 25.78 3.30 14.07
N LYS A 10 26.57 4.26 14.56
CA LYS A 10 26.54 5.67 14.13
C LYS A 10 27.07 5.82 12.69
N GLY A 11 26.43 5.18 11.73
CA GLY A 11 26.55 5.53 10.32
C GLY A 11 25.24 6.21 9.93
N LYS A 12 25.29 7.47 9.46
CA LYS A 12 24.12 8.11 8.84
C LYS A 12 23.71 7.24 7.66
N GLN A 13 22.65 6.47 7.83
CA GLN A 13 22.06 5.73 6.73
C GLN A 13 21.58 6.75 5.71
N LYS A 14 22.12 6.69 4.49
CA LYS A 14 21.69 7.60 3.42
C LYS A 14 20.18 7.38 3.21
N GLN A 15 19.39 8.39 3.47
CA GLN A 15 17.97 8.41 3.13
C GLN A 15 17.84 8.14 1.63
N LYS A 16 16.94 7.22 1.25
CA LYS A 16 16.66 6.94 -0.16
C LYS A 16 16.23 8.25 -0.81
N ALA A 17 16.90 8.64 -1.90
CA ALA A 17 16.49 9.81 -2.68
C ALA A 17 15.25 9.44 -3.48
N TYR A 18 14.20 10.23 -3.32
CA TYR A 18 12.98 10.15 -4.11
C TYR A 18 13.02 11.20 -5.20
N LEU A 19 12.26 10.99 -6.28
CA LEU A 19 12.07 12.01 -7.30
C LEU A 19 11.53 13.29 -6.66
N GLY A 20 11.81 14.43 -7.27
CA GLY A 20 11.54 15.75 -6.73
C GLY A 20 11.11 16.74 -7.81
N ASP A 21 10.97 17.99 -7.37
CA ASP A 21 10.69 19.08 -8.30
C ASP A 21 11.81 19.21 -9.34
N GLY A 22 11.42 19.34 -10.61
CA GLY A 22 12.34 19.39 -11.76
C GLY A 22 12.74 18.04 -12.36
N ASP A 23 12.39 16.89 -11.75
CA ASP A 23 12.59 15.58 -12.39
C ASP A 23 11.58 15.37 -13.52
N SER A 24 12.06 15.09 -14.74
CA SER A 24 11.19 14.86 -15.91
C SER A 24 10.17 13.76 -15.61
N GLY A 25 8.90 14.01 -15.94
CA GLY A 25 7.80 13.08 -15.71
C GLY A 25 7.38 12.91 -14.24
N PHE A 26 7.83 13.76 -13.32
CA PHE A 26 7.43 13.72 -11.93
C PHE A 26 6.85 15.07 -11.47
N HIS A 27 5.74 15.02 -10.73
CA HIS A 27 5.02 16.22 -10.32
C HIS A 27 5.06 16.43 -8.80
N HIS A 28 5.50 17.62 -8.36
CA HIS A 28 5.55 17.96 -6.94
C HIS A 28 4.71 19.20 -6.62
N VAL A 29 3.86 19.11 -5.61
CA VAL A 29 3.15 20.26 -5.03
C VAL A 29 3.75 20.61 -3.69
N SER A 30 4.44 21.75 -3.62
CA SER A 30 5.10 22.24 -2.41
C SER A 30 4.13 22.88 -1.41
N GLU A 31 2.96 23.32 -1.86
CA GLU A 31 1.93 23.91 -0.98
C GLU A 31 1.27 22.84 -0.09
N PRO A 32 1.40 22.93 1.25
CA PRO A 32 0.92 21.87 2.13
C PRO A 32 -0.61 21.76 2.21
N SER A 33 -1.17 20.56 1.99
CA SER A 33 -2.59 20.26 2.27
C SER A 33 -2.85 19.85 3.71
N GLN A 34 -4.13 19.71 4.05
CA GLN A 34 -4.55 18.96 5.23
C GLN A 34 -4.30 17.46 5.03
N ASP A 35 -4.16 16.75 6.14
CA ASP A 35 -4.12 15.30 6.17
C ASP A 35 -5.54 14.72 5.98
N HIS A 36 -5.69 13.89 4.95
CA HIS A 36 -6.92 13.16 4.65
C HIS A 36 -6.71 11.63 4.73
N GLY A 37 -5.52 11.17 5.12
CA GLY A 37 -5.19 9.74 5.15
C GLY A 37 -4.95 9.12 3.76
N SER A 38 -4.96 9.91 2.68
CA SER A 38 -4.65 9.42 1.33
C SER A 38 -4.06 10.50 0.44
N PHE A 39 -3.37 10.06 -0.62
CA PHE A 39 -2.81 10.91 -1.65
C PHE A 39 -2.97 10.23 -3.01
N ALA A 40 -3.67 10.91 -3.92
CA ALA A 40 -3.76 10.52 -5.33
C ALA A 40 -2.84 11.39 -6.20
N VAL A 41 -2.20 10.79 -7.20
CA VAL A 41 -1.32 11.54 -8.12
C VAL A 41 -2.06 12.66 -8.86
N ASN A 42 -3.38 12.52 -9.06
CA ASN A 42 -4.22 13.55 -9.67
C ASN A 42 -4.42 14.82 -8.82
N GLU A 43 -4.04 14.80 -7.54
CA GLU A 43 -3.97 16.01 -6.72
C GLU A 43 -2.82 16.92 -7.12
N ALA A 44 -1.78 16.37 -7.77
CA ALA A 44 -0.58 17.09 -8.18
C ALA A 44 -0.52 17.37 -9.69
N ARG A 45 -1.30 16.65 -10.49
CA ARG A 45 -1.33 16.78 -11.95
C ARG A 45 -2.65 16.32 -12.54
N LYS A 46 -2.92 16.67 -13.79
CA LYS A 46 -4.01 16.02 -14.55
C LYS A 46 -3.55 14.64 -15.03
N ARG A 47 -4.49 13.74 -15.33
CA ARG A 47 -4.17 12.49 -16.03
C ARG A 47 -3.41 12.81 -17.33
N PRO A 48 -2.21 12.27 -17.54
CA PRO A 48 -1.45 12.54 -18.76
C PRO A 48 -1.95 11.66 -19.92
N GLU A 49 -1.66 12.06 -21.16
CA GLU A 49 -1.95 11.22 -22.34
C GLU A 49 -0.99 10.01 -22.40
N GLU A 50 0.28 10.24 -22.10
CA GLU A 50 1.33 9.23 -21.93
C GLU A 50 1.66 9.08 -20.44
N ALA A 51 1.80 7.85 -19.95
CA ALA A 51 2.09 7.61 -18.55
C ALA A 51 3.38 8.32 -18.10
N ASP A 52 3.42 8.74 -16.83
CA ASP A 52 4.56 9.46 -16.26
C ASP A 52 5.23 8.65 -15.15
N ARG A 53 6.07 9.29 -14.33
CA ARG A 53 6.85 8.67 -13.27
C ARG A 53 6.28 8.90 -11.88
N GLY A 54 5.13 9.56 -11.76
CA GLY A 54 4.40 9.74 -10.51
C GLY A 54 4.42 11.15 -9.95
N ALA A 55 4.08 11.26 -8.67
CA ALA A 55 3.87 12.54 -8.04
C ALA A 55 4.08 12.51 -6.52
N SER A 56 4.10 13.71 -5.94
CA SER A 56 4.12 13.90 -4.50
C SER A 56 3.55 15.26 -4.12
N ARG A 57 3.26 15.42 -2.84
CA ARG A 57 2.92 16.73 -2.28
C ARG A 57 3.39 16.86 -0.84
N ILE A 58 3.36 18.07 -0.30
CA ILE A 58 3.49 18.28 1.14
C ILE A 58 2.12 18.16 1.82
N VAL A 59 2.08 17.50 2.97
CA VAL A 59 0.89 17.32 3.82
C VAL A 59 1.23 17.81 5.23
N LYS A 60 0.32 18.53 5.86
CA LYS A 60 0.45 19.00 7.24
C LYS A 60 0.15 17.86 8.21
N ILE A 61 1.02 17.68 9.18
CA ILE A 61 0.70 16.91 10.39
C ILE A 61 -0.24 17.77 11.24
N PRO A 62 -1.41 17.24 11.68
CA PRO A 62 -2.32 17.98 12.52
C PRO A 62 -1.64 18.55 13.77
N SER A 63 -1.75 19.86 13.97
CA SER A 63 -1.02 20.57 15.02
C SER A 63 -1.41 20.08 16.41
N GLY A 64 -0.41 19.81 17.26
CA GLY A 64 -0.63 19.42 18.65
C GLY A 64 -0.96 17.93 18.85
N GLN A 65 -1.05 17.14 17.79
CA GLN A 65 -1.33 15.69 17.87
C GLN A 65 -0.09 14.87 18.25
N TYR A 66 1.11 15.30 17.82
CA TYR A 66 2.36 14.60 18.09
C TYR A 66 3.48 15.52 18.60
N GLN A 67 4.32 15.00 19.50
CA GLN A 67 5.51 15.68 20.02
C GLN A 67 6.76 15.40 19.15
N SER A 68 6.69 14.38 18.30
CA SER A 68 7.70 13.94 17.34
C SER A 68 7.00 13.31 16.13
N LEU A 69 7.72 13.07 15.04
CA LEU A 69 7.12 12.46 13.85
C LEU A 69 6.44 11.12 14.18
N PRO A 70 5.18 10.91 13.76
CA PRO A 70 4.52 9.63 13.94
C PRO A 70 5.17 8.54 13.08
N GLN A 71 4.81 7.30 13.37
CA GLN A 71 5.03 6.17 12.49
C GLN A 71 3.91 6.16 11.45
N PHE A 72 4.25 5.85 10.20
CA PHE A 72 3.28 5.80 9.12
C PHE A 72 3.18 4.39 8.56
N ALA A 73 1.97 3.84 8.53
CA ALA A 73 1.68 2.70 7.68
C ALA A 73 1.13 3.25 6.37
N ARG A 74 1.50 2.64 5.25
CA ARG A 74 1.05 3.06 3.93
C ARG A 74 0.80 1.85 3.03
N GLY A 75 -0.15 2.01 2.14
CA GLY A 75 -0.55 0.99 1.17
C GLY A 75 -1.00 1.63 -0.13
N LEU A 76 -0.94 0.88 -1.20
CA LEU A 76 -1.62 1.21 -2.45
C LEU A 76 -3.12 1.01 -2.25
N LYS A 77 -3.89 1.96 -2.78
CA LYS A 77 -5.35 1.93 -2.80
C LYS A 77 -5.88 1.81 -4.23
N SER A 78 -5.21 2.45 -5.18
CA SER A 78 -5.54 2.27 -6.60
C SER A 78 -4.31 2.48 -7.48
N PHE A 79 -4.34 1.91 -8.68
CA PHE A 79 -3.35 2.15 -9.72
C PHE A 79 -3.91 1.87 -11.11
N GLU A 80 -3.42 2.61 -12.09
CA GLU A 80 -3.54 2.36 -13.54
C GLU A 80 -2.13 2.53 -14.13
N LEU A 81 -1.50 1.40 -14.44
CA LEU A 81 -0.08 1.33 -14.80
C LEU A 81 0.10 0.79 -16.20
N SER A 82 0.96 1.46 -16.98
CA SER A 82 1.36 1.02 -18.31
C SER A 82 2.23 -0.24 -18.24
N PRO A 83 1.92 -1.30 -19.02
CA PRO A 83 2.74 -2.52 -19.08
C PRO A 83 4.02 -2.33 -19.91
N ASP A 84 4.06 -1.28 -20.73
CA ASP A 84 5.15 -0.93 -21.64
C ASP A 84 6.27 -0.12 -20.96
N SER A 85 6.12 0.16 -19.67
CA SER A 85 7.10 0.86 -18.86
C SER A 85 8.47 0.16 -18.90
N LYS A 86 9.53 0.97 -18.84
CA LYS A 86 10.92 0.52 -18.73
C LYS A 86 11.62 1.15 -17.54
N ASP A 87 12.46 0.39 -16.87
CA ASP A 87 13.37 0.94 -15.86
C ASP A 87 14.55 1.73 -16.48
N CYS A 88 15.40 2.28 -15.64
CA CYS A 88 16.56 3.08 -16.02
C CYS A 88 17.65 2.29 -16.76
N GLN A 89 17.53 0.97 -16.82
CA GLN A 89 18.40 0.09 -17.61
C GLN A 89 17.73 -0.34 -18.92
N GLY A 90 16.51 0.15 -19.19
CA GLY A 90 15.74 -0.18 -20.39
C GLY A 90 15.00 -1.51 -20.31
N ARG A 91 14.95 -2.16 -19.14
CA ARG A 91 14.22 -3.42 -18.97
C ARG A 91 12.73 -3.16 -18.85
N LYS A 92 11.91 -3.93 -19.56
CA LYS A 92 10.44 -3.87 -19.49
C LYS A 92 9.97 -4.32 -18.11
N CYS A 93 9.30 -3.43 -17.39
CA CYS A 93 8.76 -3.74 -16.08
C CYS A 93 7.69 -2.75 -15.62
N ILE A 94 6.80 -3.27 -14.77
CA ILE A 94 5.93 -2.47 -13.92
C ILE A 94 6.59 -2.38 -12.55
N ASP A 95 7.12 -1.20 -12.16
CA ASP A 95 7.86 -0.99 -10.91
C ASP A 95 7.29 0.25 -10.19
N ILE A 96 6.31 0.04 -9.30
CA ILE A 96 5.69 1.12 -8.53
C ILE A 96 6.19 1.09 -7.08
N GLU A 97 6.45 2.27 -6.54
CA GLU A 97 6.87 2.46 -5.15
C GLU A 97 6.04 3.55 -4.47
N THR A 98 5.61 3.28 -3.24
CA THR A 98 5.10 4.32 -2.33
C THR A 98 6.09 4.61 -1.21
N ALA A 99 6.16 5.88 -0.81
CA ALA A 99 6.94 6.32 0.33
C ALA A 99 6.25 7.46 1.09
N ILE A 100 6.56 7.57 2.38
CA ILE A 100 6.33 8.78 3.15
C ILE A 100 7.71 9.29 3.56
N SER A 101 8.11 10.40 2.93
CA SER A 101 9.36 11.09 3.22
C SER A 101 9.12 12.13 4.31
N THR A 102 9.97 12.12 5.33
CA THR A 102 9.94 13.07 6.44
C THR A 102 11.30 13.75 6.58
N ASP A 103 11.30 14.94 7.20
CA ASP A 103 12.49 15.63 7.68
C ASP A 103 12.47 15.61 9.21
N GLU A 104 13.52 15.07 9.84
CA GLU A 104 13.62 15.02 11.30
C GLU A 104 13.59 16.40 11.97
N ASN A 105 13.89 17.46 11.22
CA ASN A 105 13.84 18.85 11.67
C ASN A 105 12.48 19.51 11.41
N ASP A 106 11.60 18.89 10.62
CA ASP A 106 10.23 19.35 10.37
C ASP A 106 9.20 18.31 10.84
N VAL A 107 8.73 18.49 12.07
CA VAL A 107 7.67 17.67 12.69
C VAL A 107 6.25 18.14 12.33
N LYS A 108 6.11 19.11 11.43
CA LYS A 108 4.81 19.70 11.06
C LYS A 108 4.33 19.26 9.69
N THR A 109 5.20 18.67 8.88
CA THR A 109 4.83 18.20 7.55
C THR A 109 5.47 16.85 7.23
N PHE A 110 4.89 16.17 6.26
CA PHE A 110 5.48 15.01 5.61
C PHE A 110 5.13 15.03 4.12
N ARG A 111 5.80 14.17 3.35
CA ARG A 111 5.66 14.08 1.90
C ARG A 111 5.30 12.67 1.48
N PRO A 112 4.03 12.34 1.20
CA PRO A 112 3.70 11.14 0.45
C PRO A 112 4.28 11.22 -0.98
N VAL A 113 4.81 10.11 -1.45
CA VAL A 113 5.43 9.96 -2.78
C VAL A 113 4.92 8.67 -3.41
N ILE A 114 4.29 8.78 -4.58
CA ILE A 114 4.04 7.64 -5.47
C ILE A 114 4.95 7.83 -6.67
N GLN A 115 5.77 6.84 -6.99
CA GLN A 115 6.70 6.96 -8.12
C GLN A 115 6.96 5.65 -8.84
N ALA A 116 7.42 5.76 -10.08
CA ALA A 116 8.06 4.67 -10.79
C ALA A 116 9.44 4.39 -10.18
N GLY A 117 9.62 3.19 -9.64
CA GLY A 117 10.87 2.69 -9.09
C GLY A 117 11.91 2.45 -10.17
N ARG A 118 13.19 2.63 -9.82
CA ARG A 118 14.35 2.51 -10.72
C ARG A 118 14.13 3.23 -12.07
N SER A 119 13.45 4.38 -12.07
CA SER A 119 13.04 5.05 -13.31
C SER A 119 14.13 5.96 -13.89
N SER A 120 13.97 6.30 -15.16
CA SER A 120 14.70 7.37 -15.86
C SER A 120 13.72 8.29 -16.58
N GLU A 121 14.22 9.30 -17.30
CA GLU A 121 13.37 10.25 -18.05
C GLU A 121 12.52 9.59 -19.15
N THR A 122 12.84 8.35 -19.55
CA THR A 122 12.10 7.57 -20.55
C THR A 122 11.14 6.55 -19.92
N THR A 123 10.96 6.59 -18.60
CA THR A 123 10.04 5.69 -17.90
C THR A 123 8.63 6.26 -17.97
N HIS A 124 7.70 5.48 -18.53
CA HIS A 124 6.29 5.82 -18.69
C HIS A 124 5.44 4.75 -18.00
N LEU A 125 5.13 4.94 -16.72
CA LEU A 125 4.50 3.91 -15.89
C LEU A 125 3.12 4.31 -15.38
N ILE A 126 2.98 5.50 -14.78
CA ILE A 126 1.82 5.83 -13.95
C ILE A 126 0.86 6.73 -14.75
N TYR A 127 -0.33 6.22 -15.07
CA TYR A 127 -1.44 7.09 -15.48
C TYR A 127 -2.13 7.67 -14.25
N GLU A 128 -2.55 6.80 -13.34
CA GLU A 128 -3.19 7.13 -12.06
C GLU A 128 -2.69 6.20 -10.97
N ALA A 129 -2.66 6.69 -9.73
CA ALA A 129 -2.39 5.91 -8.54
C ALA A 129 -2.81 6.67 -7.28
N GLU A 130 -3.28 5.94 -6.28
CA GLU A 130 -3.60 6.47 -4.95
C GLU A 130 -2.95 5.60 -3.88
N MET A 131 -2.38 6.25 -2.85
CA MET A 131 -1.96 5.59 -1.62
C MET A 131 -2.87 5.99 -0.46
N VAL A 132 -3.00 5.10 0.51
CA VAL A 132 -3.59 5.35 1.82
C VAL A 132 -2.49 5.36 2.88
N TRP A 133 -2.69 6.06 4.00
CA TRP A 133 -1.87 5.91 5.19
C TRP A 133 -2.66 5.95 6.48
N MET A 134 -2.04 5.41 7.53
CA MET A 134 -2.43 5.60 8.92
C MET A 134 -1.24 6.09 9.73
N GLU A 135 -1.54 6.94 10.71
CA GLU A 135 -0.55 7.46 11.65
C GLU A 135 -0.66 6.73 12.99
N ALA A 136 0.46 6.30 13.53
CA ALA A 136 0.58 5.81 14.90
C ALA A 136 1.60 6.64 15.67
N LYS A 137 1.35 6.87 16.96
CA LYS A 137 2.31 7.60 17.80
C LYS A 137 3.68 6.90 17.78
N GLN A 138 4.75 7.68 17.70
CA GLN A 138 6.10 7.13 17.81
C GLN A 138 6.30 6.41 19.15
N GLY A 139 6.79 5.17 19.09
CA GLY A 139 6.98 4.33 20.29
C GLY A 139 5.68 3.87 20.95
N ALA A 140 4.55 3.91 20.25
CA ALA A 140 3.31 3.30 20.70
C ALA A 140 3.55 1.84 21.11
N GLN A 141 3.07 1.46 22.29
CA GLN A 141 3.23 0.11 22.82
C GLN A 141 2.19 -0.86 22.27
N ASP A 142 1.10 -0.32 21.71
CA ASP A 142 -0.10 -1.02 21.27
C ASP A 142 -0.33 -0.94 19.75
N CYS A 143 0.60 -0.34 19.02
CA CYS A 143 0.63 -0.31 17.56
C CYS A 143 2.08 -0.22 17.07
N MET A 144 2.47 -1.13 16.18
CA MET A 144 3.79 -1.22 15.59
C MET A 144 3.64 -1.34 14.08
N ILE A 145 4.47 -0.63 13.34
CA ILE A 145 4.40 -0.58 11.87
C ILE A 145 5.76 -0.97 11.30
N PHE A 146 5.75 -1.89 10.34
CA PHE A 146 6.94 -2.42 9.70
C PHE A 146 6.79 -2.39 8.19
N THR A 147 7.89 -2.27 7.46
CA THR A 147 7.90 -2.52 6.01
C THR A 147 8.92 -3.59 5.71
N THR A 148 8.52 -4.60 4.94
CA THR A 148 9.41 -5.64 4.41
C THR A 148 9.46 -5.55 2.90
N THR A 149 10.66 -5.69 2.34
CA THR A 149 10.87 -5.86 0.90
C THR A 149 11.26 -7.30 0.64
N PHE A 150 10.46 -8.02 -0.14
CA PHE A 150 10.75 -9.36 -0.60
C PHE A 150 11.42 -9.33 -1.98
N ASP A 151 12.48 -10.13 -2.13
CA ASP A 151 13.15 -10.39 -3.40
C ASP A 151 12.65 -11.74 -3.93
N LEU A 152 11.74 -11.69 -4.90
CA LEU A 152 10.93 -12.81 -5.37
C LEU A 152 11.42 -13.35 -6.71
N THR A 153 12.60 -12.92 -7.19
CA THR A 153 13.21 -13.43 -8.44
C THR A 153 13.52 -14.94 -8.43
N GLN A 154 13.34 -15.60 -7.29
CA GLN A 154 13.53 -17.04 -7.09
C GLN A 154 12.26 -17.68 -6.51
N GLY A 155 11.09 -17.08 -6.75
CA GLY A 155 9.80 -17.50 -6.22
C GLY A 155 9.59 -17.09 -4.76
N GLU A 156 8.66 -17.81 -4.11
CA GLU A 156 8.21 -17.56 -2.73
C GLU A 156 9.35 -17.33 -1.74
N LYS A 157 9.15 -16.38 -0.84
CA LYS A 157 10.07 -16.04 0.24
C LYS A 157 9.35 -15.93 1.57
N GLN A 158 10.12 -16.23 2.62
CA GLN A 158 9.74 -15.92 3.99
C GLN A 158 10.87 -15.19 4.73
N THR A 159 10.50 -14.32 5.66
CA THR A 159 11.44 -13.62 6.54
C THR A 159 10.85 -13.43 7.93
N LYS A 160 11.70 -13.42 8.95
CA LYS A 160 11.27 -13.13 10.32
C LYS A 160 11.11 -11.62 10.49
N VAL A 161 9.95 -11.21 10.99
CA VAL A 161 9.70 -9.85 11.47
C VAL A 161 9.75 -9.88 12.99
N TYR A 162 10.57 -9.01 13.57
CA TYR A 162 10.71 -8.89 15.02
C TYR A 162 10.04 -7.62 15.52
N PHE A 163 9.33 -7.74 16.64
CA PHE A 163 8.80 -6.59 17.34
C PHE A 163 9.93 -5.83 18.04
N PRO A 164 9.87 -4.48 18.11
CA PRO A 164 10.86 -3.66 18.81
C PRO A 164 10.86 -3.93 20.33
N HIS A 165 9.75 -4.44 20.85
CA HIS A 165 9.58 -4.88 22.24
C HIS A 165 8.68 -6.11 22.27
N GLU A 166 8.83 -6.96 23.29
CA GLU A 166 7.95 -8.11 23.47
C GLU A 166 6.52 -7.63 23.79
N VAL A 167 5.53 -8.19 23.10
CA VAL A 167 4.12 -7.93 23.38
C VAL A 167 3.59 -8.95 24.39
N THR A 168 3.07 -8.47 25.51
CA THR A 168 2.51 -9.33 26.57
C THR A 168 1.02 -9.61 26.39
N THR A 169 0.42 -9.12 25.30
CA THR A 169 -1.00 -9.29 24.97
C THR A 169 -1.13 -9.84 23.56
N GLU A 170 -2.26 -10.48 23.26
CA GLU A 170 -2.59 -10.85 21.88
C GLU A 170 -2.60 -9.61 20.96
N VAL A 171 -2.13 -9.80 19.73
CA VAL A 171 -2.10 -8.79 18.68
C VAL A 171 -2.81 -9.29 17.44
N GLU A 172 -3.31 -8.35 16.65
CA GLU A 172 -3.75 -8.55 15.27
C GLU A 172 -2.65 -8.03 14.35
N VAL A 173 -2.47 -8.72 13.21
CA VAL A 173 -1.50 -8.37 12.18
C VAL A 173 -2.29 -8.15 10.90
N GLU A 174 -2.19 -6.93 10.38
CA GLU A 174 -2.77 -6.54 9.10
C GLU A 174 -1.65 -6.14 8.16
N HIS A 175 -1.92 -6.16 6.85
CA HIS A 175 -0.91 -5.75 5.88
C HIS A 175 -1.51 -5.04 4.67
N TRP A 176 -0.71 -4.16 4.07
CA TRP A 176 -0.99 -3.52 2.80
C TRP A 176 0.22 -3.63 1.88
N ILE A 177 -0.03 -3.92 0.61
CA ILE A 177 0.97 -3.80 -0.45
C ILE A 177 1.30 -2.32 -0.63
N SER A 178 2.57 -1.98 -0.53
CA SER A 178 3.09 -0.61 -0.61
C SER A 178 3.94 -0.35 -1.86
N GLY A 179 4.20 -1.39 -2.64
CA GLY A 179 4.97 -1.33 -3.88
C GLY A 179 5.23 -2.73 -4.40
N PHE A 180 5.51 -2.84 -5.69
CA PHE A 180 5.82 -4.12 -6.31
C PHE A 180 6.67 -3.90 -7.56
N ARG A 181 7.23 -4.99 -8.09
CA ARG A 181 7.92 -5.01 -9.37
C ARG A 181 7.59 -6.29 -10.11
N PHE A 182 7.01 -6.17 -11.30
CA PHE A 182 6.84 -7.26 -12.25
C PHE A 182 7.74 -7.04 -13.47
N SER A 183 8.45 -8.09 -13.89
CA SER A 183 9.07 -8.13 -15.21
C SER A 183 7.99 -8.25 -16.29
N THR A 184 8.13 -7.51 -17.39
CA THR A 184 7.26 -7.61 -18.57
C THR A 184 8.06 -7.92 -19.84
N GLU A 185 9.24 -8.53 -19.67
CA GLU A 185 10.15 -8.93 -20.77
C GLU A 185 9.60 -10.09 -21.61
N ASP A 186 9.03 -11.10 -20.94
CA ASP A 186 8.38 -12.20 -21.62
C ASP A 186 7.01 -11.69 -22.12
N GLU A 187 6.81 -11.63 -23.44
CA GLU A 187 5.59 -11.14 -24.12
C GLU A 187 4.37 -12.07 -23.92
N GLY A 188 4.19 -12.61 -22.71
CA GLY A 188 3.12 -13.53 -22.35
C GLY A 188 1.97 -12.84 -21.62
N GLU A 189 0.80 -13.48 -21.64
CA GLU A 189 -0.38 -13.12 -20.86
C GLU A 189 -0.29 -13.62 -19.39
N GLU A 190 0.92 -13.90 -18.90
CA GLU A 190 1.14 -14.34 -17.51
C GLU A 190 0.54 -13.30 -16.56
N PRO A 191 -0.33 -13.70 -15.63
CA PRO A 191 -1.01 -12.77 -14.75
C PRO A 191 -0.02 -12.08 -13.82
N TYR A 192 -0.32 -10.82 -13.50
CA TYR A 192 0.30 -10.11 -12.40
C TYR A 192 -0.36 -10.58 -11.11
N GLU A 193 0.32 -11.49 -10.42
CA GLU A 193 -0.14 -12.05 -9.16
C GLU A 193 0.86 -11.73 -8.05
N CYS A 194 0.35 -11.28 -6.90
CA CYS A 194 1.11 -11.20 -5.66
C CYS A 194 0.22 -11.44 -4.44
N ASP A 195 0.78 -12.13 -3.45
CA ASP A 195 0.15 -12.43 -2.16
C ASP A 195 1.18 -12.35 -1.03
N CYS A 196 0.74 -12.03 0.17
CA CYS A 196 1.54 -12.04 1.38
C CYS A 196 0.71 -12.36 2.62
N TRP A 197 1.30 -13.08 3.56
CA TRP A 197 0.61 -13.49 4.79
C TRP A 197 1.61 -13.70 5.93
N GLU A 198 1.11 -13.70 7.16
CA GLU A 198 1.88 -14.02 8.34
C GLU A 198 1.59 -15.43 8.87
N THR A 199 2.61 -16.06 9.46
CA THR A 199 2.45 -17.26 10.28
C THR A 199 3.33 -17.18 11.53
N HIS A 200 3.17 -18.13 12.45
CA HIS A 200 4.01 -18.25 13.65
C HIS A 200 4.05 -16.98 14.53
N LEU A 201 2.94 -16.26 14.61
CA LEU A 201 2.79 -15.10 15.48
C LEU A 201 3.05 -15.48 16.95
N ASN A 202 3.93 -14.73 17.60
CA ASN A 202 4.30 -14.90 18.99
C ASN A 202 4.68 -13.55 19.62
N PRO A 203 4.92 -13.47 20.93
CA PRO A 203 5.26 -12.22 21.62
C PRO A 203 6.46 -11.43 21.06
N LYS A 204 7.33 -12.05 20.26
CA LYS A 204 8.53 -11.43 19.70
C LYS A 204 8.39 -11.03 18.24
N GLY A 205 7.33 -11.46 17.55
CA GLY A 205 7.19 -11.25 16.12
C GLY A 205 6.44 -12.36 15.40
N PHE A 206 6.63 -12.44 14.09
CA PHE A 206 6.00 -13.42 13.20
C PHE A 206 6.91 -13.77 12.02
N MET A 207 6.54 -14.81 11.28
CA MET A 207 7.13 -15.13 9.98
C MET A 207 6.26 -14.50 8.89
N ALA A 208 6.83 -13.59 8.12
CA ALA A 208 6.19 -12.96 6.98
C ALA A 208 6.50 -13.76 5.72
N HIS A 209 5.50 -14.04 4.89
CA HIS A 209 5.59 -14.76 3.64
C HIS A 209 5.16 -13.86 2.49
N ALA A 210 5.71 -14.12 1.31
CA ALA A 210 5.26 -13.50 0.06
C ALA A 210 5.47 -14.47 -1.10
N SER A 211 4.48 -14.53 -1.97
CA SER A 211 4.48 -15.32 -3.21
C SER A 211 3.81 -14.53 -4.34
N GLY A 212 3.76 -15.12 -5.51
CA GLY A 212 3.07 -14.56 -6.67
C GLY A 212 3.53 -15.21 -7.96
N SER A 213 3.15 -14.59 -9.07
CA SER A 213 3.48 -15.01 -10.42
C SER A 213 4.99 -15.07 -10.66
N LYS A 214 5.40 -15.79 -11.71
CA LYS A 214 6.83 -15.92 -12.10
C LYS A 214 7.49 -14.59 -12.45
N THR A 215 6.69 -13.59 -12.84
CA THR A 215 7.16 -12.27 -13.23
C THR A 215 7.37 -11.34 -12.02
N LEU A 216 6.87 -11.68 -10.83
CA LEU A 216 7.02 -10.89 -9.61
C LEU A 216 8.48 -10.94 -9.12
N GLU A 217 9.20 -9.83 -9.28
CA GLU A 217 10.59 -9.70 -8.84
C GLU A 217 10.70 -9.12 -7.42
N ARG A 218 9.75 -8.25 -7.03
CA ARG A 218 9.74 -7.59 -5.72
C ARG A 218 8.32 -7.35 -5.23
N LEU A 219 8.11 -7.57 -3.93
CA LEU A 219 6.92 -7.10 -3.21
C LEU A 219 7.34 -6.30 -1.97
N ASP A 220 6.82 -5.09 -1.82
CA ASP A 220 6.99 -4.25 -0.65
C ASP A 220 5.71 -4.26 0.18
N VAL A 221 5.76 -4.78 1.40
CA VAL A 221 4.58 -4.96 2.28
C VAL A 221 4.73 -4.13 3.54
N THR A 222 3.72 -3.32 3.85
CA THR A 222 3.60 -2.66 5.16
C THR A 222 2.77 -3.54 6.09
N TRP A 223 3.34 -3.92 7.22
CA TRP A 223 2.67 -4.66 8.29
C TRP A 223 2.23 -3.72 9.41
N ILE A 224 0.99 -3.88 9.85
CA ILE A 224 0.34 -3.10 10.90
C ILE A 224 -0.03 -4.06 12.01
N VAL A 225 0.68 -3.97 13.13
CA VAL A 225 0.48 -4.84 14.27
C VAL A 225 -0.12 -4.03 15.40
N TYR A 226 -1.25 -4.44 15.94
CA TYR A 226 -1.88 -3.72 17.04
C TYR A 226 -2.50 -4.66 18.06
N LYS A 227 -2.72 -4.15 19.28
CA LYS A 227 -3.32 -4.96 20.35
C LYS A 227 -4.72 -5.42 19.96
N LYS A 228 -4.97 -6.72 20.02
CA LYS A 228 -6.27 -7.33 19.72
C LYS A 228 -7.36 -6.81 20.66
N GLY A 229 -8.56 -6.57 20.11
CA GLY A 229 -9.70 -6.07 20.88
C GLY A 229 -9.53 -4.62 21.37
N LYS A 230 -8.70 -3.83 20.68
CA LYS A 230 -8.55 -2.41 20.97
C LYS A 230 -9.88 -1.69 20.76
N LYS A 231 -10.31 -0.92 21.77
CA LYS A 231 -11.54 -0.13 21.70
C LYS A 231 -11.47 0.85 20.54
N LYS A 232 -12.59 1.04 19.83
CA LYS A 232 -12.71 1.94 18.67
C LYS A 232 -11.74 1.57 17.53
N VAL A 233 -11.28 0.33 17.45
CA VAL A 233 -10.50 -0.20 16.33
C VAL A 233 -11.07 -1.53 15.91
N ALA A 234 -11.31 -1.71 14.62
CA ALA A 234 -11.61 -3.01 14.03
C ALA A 234 -10.88 -3.12 12.70
N SER A 235 -10.56 -4.33 12.29
CA SER A 235 -9.94 -4.62 10.99
C SER A 235 -10.41 -5.96 10.46
N GLY A 236 -9.99 -6.25 9.24
CA GLY A 236 -10.11 -7.55 8.61
C GLY A 236 -9.83 -7.42 7.12
N THR A 237 -10.20 -8.45 6.39
CA THR A 237 -10.06 -8.50 4.94
C THR A 237 -11.43 -8.61 4.27
N PHE A 238 -11.46 -8.35 2.98
CA PHE A 238 -12.53 -8.72 2.07
C PHE A 238 -11.91 -9.01 0.71
N GLY A 239 -12.46 -9.97 -0.02
CA GLY A 239 -11.97 -10.34 -1.33
C GLY A 239 -13.07 -10.61 -2.32
N THR A 240 -12.71 -10.59 -3.60
CA THR A 240 -13.63 -10.96 -4.67
C THR A 240 -14.09 -12.42 -4.54
N GLN A 241 -13.28 -13.28 -3.91
CA GLN A 241 -13.60 -14.69 -3.64
C GLN A 241 -14.61 -14.88 -2.49
N ASP A 242 -14.95 -13.83 -1.74
CA ASP A 242 -15.98 -13.89 -0.68
C ASP A 242 -17.41 -13.74 -1.23
N ILE A 243 -17.57 -13.46 -2.53
CA ILE A 243 -18.87 -13.24 -3.18
C ILE A 243 -19.38 -14.59 -3.72
N GLU A 244 -20.46 -15.11 -3.12
CA GLU A 244 -21.00 -16.46 -3.42
C GLU A 244 -21.40 -16.65 -4.90
N ASP A 245 -22.00 -15.65 -5.53
CA ASP A 245 -22.53 -15.72 -6.90
C ASP A 245 -21.67 -14.96 -7.93
N ARG A 246 -20.40 -14.67 -7.62
CA ARG A 246 -19.50 -13.95 -8.53
C ARG A 246 -19.19 -14.77 -9.79
N GLU A 247 -19.40 -14.18 -10.96
CA GLU A 247 -18.84 -14.71 -12.20
C GLU A 247 -17.33 -14.43 -12.26
N GLU A 248 -16.57 -15.44 -12.69
CA GLU A 248 -15.12 -15.32 -12.86
C GLU A 248 -14.78 -14.17 -13.81
N GLY A 249 -13.87 -13.29 -13.40
CA GLY A 249 -13.46 -12.13 -14.19
C GLY A 249 -14.42 -10.94 -14.15
N GLU A 250 -15.39 -10.89 -13.23
CA GLU A 250 -16.20 -9.68 -13.00
C GLU A 250 -15.33 -8.46 -12.71
N ALA A 251 -15.57 -7.39 -13.47
CA ALA A 251 -14.80 -6.15 -13.38
C ALA A 251 -15.12 -5.31 -12.14
N GLU A 252 -16.37 -5.37 -11.67
CA GLU A 252 -16.86 -4.61 -10.52
C GLU A 252 -17.34 -5.58 -9.44
N ASN A 253 -16.71 -5.54 -8.26
CA ASN A 253 -17.01 -6.47 -7.19
C ASN A 253 -17.37 -5.67 -5.94
N THR A 254 -18.44 -6.04 -5.25
CA THR A 254 -18.88 -5.31 -4.05
C THR A 254 -19.43 -6.24 -2.99
N GLY A 255 -19.26 -5.85 -1.74
CA GLY A 255 -19.84 -6.51 -0.60
C GLY A 255 -19.98 -5.56 0.57
N ARG A 256 -20.40 -6.10 1.71
CA ARG A 256 -20.64 -5.34 2.93
C ARG A 256 -19.92 -5.99 4.10
N ILE A 257 -19.23 -5.17 4.87
CA ILE A 257 -18.66 -5.55 6.16
C ILE A 257 -19.55 -4.97 7.26
N GLU A 258 -19.94 -5.83 8.20
CA GLU A 258 -20.55 -5.41 9.45
C GLU A 258 -19.48 -5.36 10.55
N PHE A 259 -19.38 -4.23 11.23
CA PHE A 259 -18.53 -4.08 12.39
C PHE A 259 -19.08 -4.88 13.58
N PRO A 260 -18.20 -5.32 14.51
CA PRO A 260 -18.64 -5.93 15.75
C PRO A 260 -19.63 -5.03 16.49
N GLN A 261 -20.68 -5.64 17.06
CA GLN A 261 -21.75 -4.89 17.72
C GLN A 261 -21.19 -4.01 18.84
N GLY A 262 -21.53 -2.71 18.81
CA GLY A 262 -21.10 -1.74 19.82
C GLY A 262 -19.65 -1.30 19.70
N GLN A 263 -18.93 -1.71 18.64
CA GLN A 263 -17.55 -1.28 18.40
C GLN A 263 -17.43 0.23 18.19
N PHE A 264 -18.42 0.83 17.50
CA PHE A 264 -18.46 2.24 17.18
C PHE A 264 -19.82 2.85 17.55
N CYS A 265 -19.79 3.99 18.23
CA CYS A 265 -21.00 4.78 18.56
C CYS A 265 -21.25 5.92 17.56
N SER A 266 -20.28 6.19 16.70
CA SER A 266 -20.28 7.21 15.63
C SER A 266 -19.66 6.59 14.39
N THR A 267 -19.82 7.21 13.23
CA THR A 267 -19.16 6.78 11.98
C THR A 267 -17.63 6.81 12.16
N PRO A 268 -16.92 5.67 12.06
CA PRO A 268 -15.46 5.64 12.11
C PRO A 268 -14.87 6.11 10.78
N THR A 269 -13.57 6.42 10.78
CA THR A 269 -12.78 6.48 9.53
C THR A 269 -12.40 5.07 9.13
N VAL A 270 -12.68 4.68 7.89
CA VAL A 270 -12.26 3.39 7.33
C VAL A 270 -11.15 3.63 6.32
N LEU A 271 -10.00 2.99 6.55
CA LEU A 271 -8.86 2.97 5.66
C LEU A 271 -8.82 1.61 4.98
N VAL A 272 -8.63 1.59 3.66
CA VAL A 272 -8.52 0.36 2.87
C VAL A 272 -7.28 0.43 2.00
N GLY A 273 -6.55 -0.68 1.95
CA GLY A 273 -5.39 -0.87 1.09
C GLY A 273 -5.41 -2.26 0.47
N ILE A 274 -4.82 -2.38 -0.70
CA ILE A 274 -4.72 -3.64 -1.45
C ILE A 274 -3.79 -4.59 -0.68
N SER A 275 -4.22 -5.83 -0.44
CA SER A 275 -3.42 -6.87 0.26
C SER A 275 -2.98 -8.00 -0.67
N GLN A 276 -3.78 -8.32 -1.67
CA GLN A 276 -3.51 -9.38 -2.65
C GLN A 276 -4.20 -9.03 -3.97
N PHE A 277 -3.61 -9.45 -5.10
CA PHE A 277 -4.32 -9.44 -6.38
C PHE A 277 -3.73 -10.43 -7.38
N GLU A 278 -4.58 -10.83 -8.32
CA GLU A 278 -4.26 -11.55 -9.55
C GLU A 278 -5.02 -10.90 -10.71
N ILE A 279 -4.27 -10.31 -11.64
CA ILE A 279 -4.83 -9.57 -12.77
C ILE A 279 -4.17 -10.06 -14.06
N ALA A 280 -4.95 -10.29 -15.10
CA ALA A 280 -4.44 -10.74 -16.40
C ALA A 280 -3.33 -9.83 -16.94
N GLY A 281 -2.28 -10.45 -17.51
CA GLY A 281 -1.14 -9.74 -18.09
C GLY A 281 -1.41 -9.14 -19.48
N GLY A 282 -0.41 -8.45 -20.02
CA GLY A 282 -0.40 -7.97 -21.41
C GLY A 282 -1.26 -6.72 -21.68
N ARG A 283 -1.72 -6.04 -20.65
CA ARG A 283 -2.56 -4.83 -20.69
C ARG A 283 -2.22 -3.91 -19.53
N ASP A 284 -2.80 -2.71 -19.49
CA ASP A 284 -2.65 -1.83 -18.33
C ASP A 284 -3.11 -2.55 -17.06
N LEU A 285 -2.25 -2.51 -16.05
CA LEU A 285 -2.55 -3.07 -14.74
C LEU A 285 -3.43 -2.06 -13.99
N ARG A 286 -4.69 -2.42 -13.78
CA ARG A 286 -5.74 -1.56 -13.20
C ARG A 286 -6.42 -2.24 -12.02
N LEU A 287 -6.35 -1.60 -10.85
CA LEU A 287 -7.07 -2.05 -9.66
C LEU A 287 -7.43 -0.85 -8.79
N ASN A 288 -8.60 -0.90 -8.18
CA ASN A 288 -9.05 0.08 -7.20
C ASN A 288 -9.75 -0.63 -6.05
N VAL A 289 -9.34 -0.30 -4.81
CA VAL A 289 -10.07 -0.68 -3.60
C VAL A 289 -10.72 0.55 -2.98
N HIS A 290 -12.00 0.43 -2.65
CA HIS A 290 -12.77 1.54 -2.10
C HIS A 290 -13.67 1.10 -0.94
N ALA A 291 -13.78 1.96 0.07
CA ALA A 291 -14.77 1.86 1.13
C ALA A 291 -15.76 3.03 1.04
N GLY A 292 -17.05 2.73 0.94
CA GLY A 292 -18.14 3.69 0.87
C GLY A 292 -19.28 3.33 1.82
N GLY A 293 -20.26 4.22 1.95
CA GLY A 293 -21.44 3.96 2.79
C GLY A 293 -21.11 3.69 4.26
N VAL A 294 -20.04 4.30 4.77
CA VAL A 294 -19.54 4.06 6.13
C VAL A 294 -20.55 4.57 7.16
N SER A 295 -20.90 3.70 8.10
CA SER A 295 -21.78 3.96 9.23
C SER A 295 -21.16 3.42 10.52
N SER A 296 -21.80 3.63 11.67
CA SER A 296 -21.34 3.03 12.93
C SER A 296 -21.45 1.50 12.97
N THR A 297 -22.17 0.88 12.04
CA THR A 297 -22.37 -0.59 12.03
C THR A 297 -21.61 -1.29 10.92
N GLY A 298 -21.07 -0.58 9.94
CA GLY A 298 -20.39 -1.22 8.81
C GLY A 298 -20.15 -0.27 7.64
N PHE A 299 -19.65 -0.84 6.54
CA PHE A 299 -19.37 -0.15 5.29
C PHE A 299 -19.55 -1.09 4.09
N THR A 300 -19.71 -0.50 2.91
CA THR A 300 -19.69 -1.21 1.63
C THR A 300 -18.29 -1.10 1.03
N TRP A 301 -17.74 -2.21 0.57
CA TRP A 301 -16.46 -2.24 -0.13
C TRP A 301 -16.65 -2.45 -1.63
N ARG A 302 -15.66 -2.01 -2.40
CA ARG A 302 -15.53 -2.32 -3.83
C ARG A 302 -14.10 -2.72 -4.19
N LEU A 303 -13.97 -3.68 -5.08
CA LEU A 303 -12.73 -4.10 -5.75
C LEU A 303 -12.99 -4.11 -7.26
N ASP A 304 -12.48 -3.09 -7.93
CA ASP A 304 -12.83 -2.83 -9.32
C ASP A 304 -11.59 -2.80 -10.23
N THR A 305 -11.77 -3.27 -11.46
CA THR A 305 -10.93 -2.95 -12.63
C THR A 305 -11.78 -2.25 -13.69
N TRP A 306 -11.16 -1.61 -14.68
CA TRP A 306 -11.86 -0.81 -15.68
C TRP A 306 -11.12 -0.78 -17.03
N GLY A 307 -11.76 -0.20 -18.04
CA GLY A 307 -11.29 -0.16 -19.43
C GLY A 307 -12.14 -1.04 -20.36
N GLU A 308 -11.86 -0.99 -21.66
CA GLU A 308 -12.60 -1.75 -22.67
C GLU A 308 -12.43 -3.27 -22.51
N ASP A 309 -11.36 -3.69 -21.85
CA ASP A 309 -10.94 -5.07 -21.62
C ASP A 309 -11.10 -5.52 -20.15
N ALA A 310 -11.90 -4.80 -19.36
CA ALA A 310 -12.06 -5.07 -17.94
C ALA A 310 -12.67 -6.46 -17.63
N GLN A 311 -13.62 -6.91 -18.45
CA GLN A 311 -14.26 -8.21 -18.27
C GLN A 311 -13.25 -9.35 -18.51
N GLY A 312 -13.13 -10.27 -17.56
CA GLY A 312 -12.18 -11.37 -17.63
C GLY A 312 -10.77 -11.00 -17.17
N THR A 313 -10.50 -9.75 -16.78
CA THR A 313 -9.16 -9.28 -16.40
C THR A 313 -8.86 -9.47 -14.91
N LEU A 314 -9.82 -9.17 -14.03
CA LEU A 314 -9.66 -9.29 -12.58
C LEU A 314 -9.99 -10.72 -12.10
N GLN A 315 -8.97 -11.56 -11.90
CA GLN A 315 -9.15 -12.95 -11.47
C GLN A 315 -9.47 -13.01 -9.98
N SER A 316 -8.62 -12.40 -9.15
CA SER A 316 -8.82 -12.25 -7.71
C SER A 316 -8.25 -10.94 -7.20
N ALA A 317 -8.84 -10.40 -6.14
CA ALA A 317 -8.24 -9.35 -5.34
C ALA A 317 -8.75 -9.39 -3.92
N GLU A 318 -7.93 -8.88 -3.01
CA GLU A 318 -8.24 -8.69 -1.60
C GLU A 318 -7.87 -7.26 -1.16
N GLY A 319 -8.71 -6.69 -0.31
CA GLY A 319 -8.42 -5.48 0.44
C GLY A 319 -8.41 -5.74 1.93
N THR A 320 -7.40 -5.20 2.61
CA THR A 320 -7.34 -5.14 4.07
C THR A 320 -7.85 -3.79 4.56
N TRP A 321 -8.75 -3.80 5.53
CA TRP A 321 -9.35 -2.59 6.09
C TRP A 321 -9.02 -2.39 7.57
N ILE A 322 -8.93 -1.13 7.97
CA ILE A 322 -8.83 -0.72 9.38
C ILE A 322 -9.81 0.42 9.62
N ALA A 323 -10.74 0.22 10.56
CA ALA A 323 -11.69 1.22 11.01
C ALA A 323 -11.24 1.84 12.34
N LEU A 324 -11.17 3.17 12.39
CA LEU A 324 -10.73 3.95 13.54
C LEU A 324 -11.86 4.88 14.00
N GLY A 325 -12.33 4.66 15.22
CA GLY A 325 -13.39 5.46 15.83
C GLY A 325 -12.81 6.67 16.58
N PHE A 326 -13.37 7.84 16.33
CA PHE A 326 -13.09 9.05 17.10
C PHE A 326 -14.29 9.36 17.97
N GLY A 327 -14.04 9.79 19.21
CA GLY A 327 -15.09 10.26 20.11
C GLY A 327 -14.49 10.91 21.33
#